data_AF-A0A7C5FN66-F1
#
_entry.id   AF-A0A7C5FN66-F1
#
_cell.length_a   1.000
_cell.length_b   1.000
_cell.length_c   1.000
_cell.angle_alpha   90.00
_cell.angle_beta   90.00
_cell.angle_gamma   90.00
#
_symmetry.space_group_name_H-M   'P 1'
#
loop_
_entity.id
_entity.type
_entity.pdbx_description
1 polymer ?
#
loop_
_entity_poly.entity_id
_entity_poly.type
_entity_poly.pdbx_seq_one_letter_code
_entity_poly.pdbx_strand_id
1 'polypeptide(L)' 'IDAMITNFHLSESTLLMLVSAFAGKENIMNAYQHAIEQKYRFFSYGDAMFLTRKES' A
#
# COMPACT_ATOMS: atom_id res chain seq x y z
N ILE A 1 -6.10 10.00 11.85
CA ILE A 1 -5.21 8.84 11.61
C ILE A 1 -4.01 9.38 10.88
N ASP A 2 -2.83 9.20 11.45
CA ASP A 2 -1.59 9.80 10.96
C ASP A 2 -0.70 8.75 10.28
N ALA A 3 -0.90 7.47 10.61
CA ALA A 3 -0.26 6.33 9.96
C ALA A 3 -1.18 5.10 9.94
N MET A 4 -0.88 4.15 9.05
CA MET A 4 -1.61 2.90 8.84
C MET A 4 -0.63 1.75 8.61
N ILE A 5 -0.94 0.57 9.16
CA ILE A 5 -0.29 -0.70 8.80
C ILE A 5 -1.33 -1.55 8.07
N THR A 6 -0.98 -2.07 6.90
CA THR A 6 -1.87 -2.92 6.09
C THR A 6 -1.05 -3.89 5.25
N ASN A 7 -1.63 -4.99 4.79
CA ASN A 7 -0.95 -5.93 3.90
C ASN A 7 -0.82 -5.38 2.47
N PHE A 8 -0.02 -6.05 1.63
CA PHE A 8 -0.05 -5.82 0.18
C PHE A 8 -1.25 -6.55 -0.46
N HIS A 9 -2.13 -5.81 -1.13
CA HIS A 9 -3.37 -6.34 -1.75
C HIS A 9 -3.27 -6.33 -3.28
N LEU A 10 -3.72 -7.36 -4.00
CA LEU A 10 -3.77 -7.27 -5.47
C LEU A 10 -4.75 -6.17 -5.95
N SER A 11 -4.45 -5.62 -7.12
CA SER A 11 -5.16 -4.51 -7.75
C SER A 11 -6.64 -4.83 -7.98
N GLU A 12 -7.48 -3.78 -7.98
CA GLU A 12 -8.96 -3.76 -8.11
C GLU A 12 -9.79 -3.82 -6.82
N SER A 13 -9.14 -3.83 -5.65
CA SER A 13 -9.89 -3.70 -4.38
C SER A 13 -10.22 -2.24 -4.04
N THR A 14 -11.40 -2.01 -3.44
CA THR A 14 -11.76 -0.73 -2.78
C THR A 14 -10.72 -0.29 -1.74
N LEU A 15 -9.96 -1.25 -1.22
CA LEU A 15 -8.86 -1.03 -0.29
C LEU A 15 -7.68 -0.30 -0.93
N LEU A 16 -7.36 -0.59 -2.21
CA LEU A 16 -6.33 0.14 -2.95
C LEU A 16 -6.71 1.62 -3.12
N MET A 17 -8.01 1.89 -3.34
CA MET A 17 -8.53 3.26 -3.42
C MET A 17 -8.41 4.00 -2.07
N LEU A 18 -8.74 3.32 -0.96
CA LEU A 18 -8.60 3.88 0.38
C LEU A 18 -7.15 4.25 0.72
N VAL A 19 -6.20 3.32 0.51
CA VAL A 19 -4.79 3.60 0.81
C VAL A 19 -4.20 4.66 -0.12
N SER A 20 -4.67 4.75 -1.36
CA SER A 20 -4.28 5.80 -2.31
C SER A 20 -4.78 7.19 -1.89
N ALA A 21 -6.00 7.28 -1.33
CA ALA A 21 -6.53 8.52 -0.78
C ALA A 21 -5.78 8.97 0.48
N PHE A 22 -5.24 8.01 1.26
CA PHE A 22 -4.52 8.27 2.50
C PHE A 22 -3.06 8.69 2.31
N ALA A 23 -2.31 7.96 1.47
CA ALA A 23 -0.86 8.15 1.29
C ALA A 23 -0.47 8.76 -0.06
N GLY A 24 -1.44 9.00 -0.96
CA GLY A 24 -1.23 9.46 -2.32
C GLY A 24 -0.98 8.31 -3.30
N LYS A 25 -1.64 8.37 -4.47
CA LYS A 25 -1.59 7.32 -5.49
C LYS A 25 -0.16 6.97 -5.94
N GLU A 26 0.67 7.97 -6.20
CA GLU A 26 2.05 7.76 -6.68
C GLU A 26 2.91 6.99 -5.65
N ASN A 27 2.82 7.37 -4.38
CA ASN A 27 3.53 6.69 -3.29
C ASN A 27 3.13 5.22 -3.19
N ILE A 28 1.82 4.94 -3.30
CA ILE A 28 1.31 3.57 -3.29
C ILE A 28 1.83 2.79 -4.51
N MET A 29 1.75 3.35 -5.71
CA MET A 29 2.22 2.67 -6.93
C MET A 29 3.73 2.36 -6.86
N ASN A 30 4.53 3.30 -6.35
CA ASN A 30 5.98 3.09 -6.15
C ASN A 30 6.27 2.00 -5.12
N ALA A 31 5.53 1.98 -4.00
CA ALA A 31 5.66 0.93 -2.99
C ALA A 31 5.29 -0.46 -3.54
N TYR A 32 4.25 -0.54 -4.38
CA TYR A 32 3.85 -1.78 -5.04
C TYR A 32 4.89 -2.27 -6.05
N GLN A 33 5.42 -1.36 -6.89
CA GLN A 33 6.46 -1.70 -7.85
C GLN A 33 7.71 -2.24 -7.14
N HIS A 34 8.13 -1.60 -6.06
CA HIS A 34 9.23 -2.07 -5.22
C HIS A 34 8.95 -3.46 -4.62
N ALA A 35 7.76 -3.67 -4.06
CA ALA A 35 7.38 -4.96 -3.48
C ALA A 35 7.36 -6.10 -4.52
N ILE A 36 6.96 -5.81 -5.76
CA ILE A 36 7.01 -6.76 -6.88
C ILE A 36 8.46 -7.10 -7.24
N GLU A 37 9.31 -6.09 -7.40
CA GLU A 37 10.73 -6.26 -7.73
C GLU A 37 11.48 -7.08 -6.66
N GLN A 38 11.15 -6.84 -5.39
CA GLN A 38 11.71 -7.55 -4.24
C GLN A 38 10.99 -8.87 -3.91
N LYS A 39 10.00 -9.28 -4.71
CA LYS A 39 9.24 -10.54 -4.55
C LYS A 39 8.61 -10.70 -3.17
N TYR A 40 8.02 -9.63 -2.64
CA TYR A 40 7.26 -9.68 -1.40
C TYR A 40 6.06 -10.62 -1.56
N ARG A 41 5.59 -11.17 -0.45
CA ARG A 41 4.39 -12.01 -0.41
C ARG A 41 3.17 -11.09 -0.30
N PHE A 42 2.20 -11.27 -1.18
CA PHE A 42 0.96 -10.48 -1.18
C PHE A 42 -0.15 -11.24 -0.42
N PHE A 43 -1.28 -10.57 -0.18
CA PHE A 43 -2.51 -11.04 0.48
C PHE A 43 -2.48 -11.14 2.01
N SER A 44 -3.51 -11.80 2.58
CA SER A 44 -3.85 -11.84 4.01
C SER A 44 -2.72 -12.34 4.91
N TYR A 45 -1.84 -13.20 4.41
CA TYR A 45 -0.70 -13.77 5.15
C TYR A 45 0.64 -13.37 4.54
N GLY A 46 0.62 -12.36 3.67
CA GLY A 46 1.79 -11.80 3.05
C GLY A 46 2.53 -10.83 3.95
N ASP A 47 3.40 -10.05 3.34
CA ASP A 47 4.13 -8.99 4.00
C ASP A 47 3.24 -7.74 4.14
N ALA A 48 3.65 -6.85 5.03
CA ALA A 48 2.91 -5.64 5.37
C ALA A 48 3.61 -4.38 4.85
N MET A 49 2.81 -3.32 4.77
CA MET A 49 3.19 -1.98 4.37
C MET A 49 2.84 -1.03 5.53
N PHE A 50 3.76 -0.10 5.81
CA PHE A 50 3.54 1.01 6.71
C PHE A 50 3.37 2.29 5.89
N LEU A 51 2.26 2.99 6.11
CA LEU A 51 1.89 4.20 5.40
C LEU A 51 1.74 5.35 6.38
N THR A 52 2.29 6.51 6.03
CA THR A 52 2.01 7.77 6.71
C THR A 52 1.07 8.61 5.86
N ARG A 53 0.24 9.42 6.51
CA ARG A 53 -0.65 10.35 5.82
C ARG A 53 0.20 11.30 4.96
N LYS A 54 -0.19 11.50 3.71
CA LYS A 54 0.42 12.56 2.88
C LYS A 54 -0.04 13.92 3.41
N GLU A 55 0.89 14.72 3.91
CA GLU A 55 0.61 16.13 4.21
C GLU A 55 0.46 16.91 2.89
N SER A 56 -0.52 17.81 2.86
CA SER A 56 -0.88 18.59 1.66
C SER A 56 0.01 19.81 1.49
#